data_AF-A0A1I6VQ14-F1
#
_entry.id   AF-A0A1I6VQ14-F1
#
_cell.length_a   1.000
_cell.length_b   1.000
_cell.length_c   1.000
_cell.angle_alpha   90.00
_cell.angle_beta   90.00
_cell.angle_gamma   90.00
#
_symmetry.space_group_name_H-M   'P 1'
#
loop_
_entity.id
_entity.type
_entity.pdbx_description
1 polymer ?
#
loop_
_entity_poly.entity_id
_entity_poly.type
_entity_poly.pdbx_seq_one_letter_code
_entity_poly.pdbx_strand_id
1 'polypeptide(L)'
;MSHYTALGRYLVRNKINQKFIVDNTGFSAEKVSNYYTEESTLVYADEFYRIIKCTPLDFDKSCEEIFKGDVITTFENKWRSKLGTFLFEYIRPQNYLSETTGIDSVRLNKLLKETNKRPYAVELYLIAKVLKIKPSDLFKYFYGDGDKPIAGV
;
A
#
# COMPACT_ATOMS: atom_id res chain seq x y z
N MET A 1 -9.85 -19.45 -18.88
CA MET A 1 -8.56 -19.18 -18.20
C MET A 1 -8.88 -18.29 -17.03
N SER A 2 -8.57 -18.69 -15.80
CA SER A 2 -8.88 -17.87 -14.62
C SER A 2 -7.98 -16.63 -14.64
N HIS A 3 -8.59 -15.45 -14.81
CA HIS A 3 -7.88 -14.19 -14.73
C HIS A 3 -7.53 -13.94 -13.26
N TYR A 4 -6.23 -13.90 -12.96
CA TYR A 4 -5.74 -13.57 -11.62
C TYR A 4 -5.36 -12.09 -11.58
N THR A 5 -5.60 -11.39 -10.47
CA THR A 5 -5.12 -10.02 -10.24
C THR A 5 -3.59 -9.97 -10.14
N ALA A 6 -2.96 -8.80 -10.10
CA ALA A 6 -1.51 -8.70 -9.86
C ALA A 6 -1.07 -9.38 -8.55
N LEU A 7 -1.82 -9.17 -7.47
CA LEU A 7 -1.59 -9.82 -6.18
C LEU A 7 -1.83 -11.34 -6.27
N GLY A 8 -2.94 -11.76 -6.89
CA GLY A 8 -3.27 -13.17 -7.09
C GLY A 8 -2.21 -13.92 -7.89
N ARG A 9 -1.76 -13.34 -9.01
CA ARG A 9 -0.66 -13.89 -9.83
C ARG A 9 0.61 -14.05 -9.01
N TYR A 10 0.96 -13.02 -8.23
CA TYR A 10 2.14 -13.03 -7.39
C TYR A 10 2.09 -14.14 -6.32
N LEU A 11 0.97 -14.27 -5.60
CA LEU A 11 0.80 -15.26 -4.55
C LEU A 11 0.79 -16.69 -5.10
N VAL A 12 0.06 -16.95 -6.19
CA VAL A 12 0.01 -18.27 -6.84
C VAL A 12 1.39 -18.69 -7.35
N ARG A 13 2.13 -17.80 -8.01
CA ARG A 13 3.49 -18.07 -8.49
C ARG A 13 4.45 -18.43 -7.35
N ASN A 14 4.23 -17.85 -6.17
CA ASN A 14 4.99 -18.14 -4.95
C ASN A 14 4.42 -19.30 -4.12
N LYS A 15 3.50 -20.10 -4.68
CA LYS A 15 2.86 -21.27 -4.03
C LYS A 15 2.11 -20.94 -2.74
N ILE A 16 1.69 -19.68 -2.58
CA ILE A 16 0.81 -19.28 -1.49
C ILE A 16 -0.64 -19.55 -1.93
N ASN A 17 -1.34 -20.40 -1.18
CA ASN A 17 -2.73 -20.73 -1.48
C ASN A 17 -3.70 -19.87 -0.65
N GLN A 18 -4.94 -19.75 -1.13
CA GLN A 18 -5.96 -18.92 -0.48
C GLN A 18 -6.28 -19.38 0.94
N LYS A 19 -6.32 -20.70 1.18
CA LYS A 19 -6.59 -21.27 2.51
C LYS A 19 -5.54 -20.80 3.54
N PHE A 20 -4.27 -20.82 3.17
CA PHE A 20 -3.19 -20.31 4.01
C PHE A 20 -3.42 -18.85 4.41
N ILE A 21 -3.84 -18.00 3.48
CA ILE A 21 -4.15 -16.59 3.77
C ILE A 21 -5.35 -16.47 4.71
N VAL A 22 -6.44 -17.21 4.46
CA VAL A 22 -7.63 -17.23 5.34
C VAL A 22 -7.23 -17.60 6.77
N ASP A 23 -6.51 -18.71 6.93
CA ASP A 23 -6.13 -19.28 8.22
C ASP A 23 -5.21 -18.34 9.04
N ASN A 24 -4.39 -17.52 8.36
CA ASN A 24 -3.37 -16.67 9.01
C ASN A 24 -3.71 -15.17 9.06
N THR A 25 -4.78 -14.71 8.40
CA THR A 25 -5.17 -13.29 8.40
C THR A 25 -6.54 -13.01 9.03
N GLY A 26 -7.36 -14.05 9.21
CA GLY A 26 -8.74 -13.92 9.69
C GLY A 26 -9.70 -13.29 8.67
N PHE A 27 -9.29 -13.14 7.41
CA PHE A 27 -10.18 -12.70 6.34
C PHE A 27 -11.12 -13.83 5.88
N SER A 28 -12.32 -13.47 5.41
CA SER A 28 -13.24 -14.46 4.85
C SER A 28 -12.69 -15.06 3.56
N ALA A 29 -13.05 -16.32 3.28
CA ALA A 29 -12.65 -17.01 2.06
C ALA A 29 -13.06 -16.25 0.79
N GLU A 30 -14.25 -15.64 0.80
CA GLU A 30 -14.74 -14.79 -0.29
C GLU A 30 -13.83 -13.59 -0.52
N LYS A 31 -13.47 -12.86 0.54
CA LYS A 31 -12.60 -11.68 0.44
C LYS A 31 -11.21 -12.05 -0.08
N VAL A 32 -10.66 -13.17 0.39
CA VAL A 32 -9.37 -13.69 -0.10
C VAL A 32 -9.48 -14.11 -1.57
N SER A 33 -10.58 -14.75 -1.98
CA SER A 33 -10.81 -15.10 -3.39
C SER A 33 -10.83 -13.85 -4.29
N ASN A 34 -11.50 -12.78 -3.85
CA ASN A 34 -11.57 -11.52 -4.59
C ASN A 34 -10.18 -10.92 -4.82
N TYR A 35 -9.29 -10.96 -3.81
CA TYR A 35 -7.90 -10.53 -4.00
C TYR A 35 -7.15 -11.34 -5.05
N TYR A 36 -7.53 -12.60 -5.28
CA TYR A 36 -6.87 -13.47 -6.26
C TYR A 36 -7.41 -13.26 -7.68
N THR A 37 -8.72 -13.07 -7.85
CA THR A 37 -9.36 -13.19 -9.17
C THR A 37 -10.11 -11.95 -9.66
N GLU A 38 -10.50 -11.03 -8.77
CA GLU A 38 -11.35 -9.90 -9.13
C GLU A 38 -10.49 -8.63 -9.34
N GLU A 39 -10.21 -8.27 -10.59
CA GLU A 39 -9.33 -7.15 -10.94
C GLU A 39 -9.83 -5.79 -10.42
N SER A 40 -11.14 -5.64 -10.21
CA SER A 40 -11.72 -4.43 -9.61
C SER A 40 -11.53 -4.34 -8.09
N THR A 41 -11.02 -5.40 -7.45
CA THR A 41 -10.82 -5.43 -6.00
C THR A 41 -9.67 -4.52 -5.59
N LEU A 42 -10.00 -3.44 -4.90
CA LEU A 42 -9.04 -2.55 -4.28
C LEU A 42 -8.48 -3.17 -2.99
N VAL A 43 -7.15 -3.29 -2.90
CA VAL A 43 -6.47 -3.84 -1.73
C VAL A 43 -6.04 -2.70 -0.80
N TYR A 44 -6.65 -2.64 0.39
CA TYR A 44 -6.25 -1.67 1.41
C TYR A 44 -4.83 -1.97 1.94
N ALA A 45 -4.09 -0.94 2.35
CA ALA A 45 -2.70 -1.07 2.75
C ALA A 45 -2.51 -1.99 3.96
N ASP A 46 -3.39 -1.88 4.96
CA ASP A 46 -3.36 -2.75 6.12
C ASP A 46 -3.71 -4.20 5.78
N GLU A 47 -4.57 -4.42 4.78
CA GLU A 47 -4.93 -5.76 4.31
C GLU A 47 -3.78 -6.41 3.54
N PHE A 48 -3.17 -5.68 2.61
CA PHE A 48 -1.96 -6.10 1.92
C PHE A 48 -0.83 -6.40 2.90
N TYR A 49 -0.62 -5.53 3.90
CA TYR A 49 0.40 -5.73 4.92
C TYR A 49 0.22 -7.06 5.65
N ARG A 50 -1.00 -7.34 6.11
CA ARG A 50 -1.34 -8.60 6.78
C ARG A 50 -1.12 -9.81 5.87
N ILE A 51 -1.51 -9.70 4.60
CA ILE A 51 -1.36 -10.78 3.61
C ILE A 51 0.10 -11.10 3.37
N ILE A 52 0.96 -10.12 3.09
CA ILE A 52 2.37 -10.41 2.80
C ILE A 52 3.13 -10.80 4.08
N LYS A 53 2.84 -10.15 5.22
CA LYS A 53 3.52 -10.44 6.50
C LYS A 53 3.27 -11.86 7.02
N CYS A 54 2.12 -12.48 6.70
CA CYS A 54 1.87 -13.87 7.09
C CYS A 54 2.57 -14.89 6.19
N THR A 55 3.21 -14.46 5.10
CA THR A 55 3.97 -15.32 4.18
C THR A 55 5.47 -15.23 4.44
N PRO A 56 6.28 -16.21 3.98
CA PRO A 56 7.75 -16.11 4.04
C PRO A 56 8.35 -15.18 2.96
N LEU A 57 7.52 -14.41 2.23
CA LEU A 57 7.96 -13.59 1.11
C LEU A 57 8.63 -12.30 1.58
N ASP A 58 9.61 -11.85 0.81
CA ASP A 58 10.25 -10.56 1.03
C ASP A 58 9.26 -9.44 0.70
N PHE A 59 9.00 -8.57 1.68
CA PHE A 59 7.96 -7.55 1.57
C PHE A 59 8.28 -6.49 0.51
N ASP A 60 9.54 -6.06 0.43
CA ASP A 60 9.96 -5.00 -0.47
C ASP A 60 9.96 -5.50 -1.92
N LYS A 61 10.47 -6.72 -2.17
CA LYS A 61 10.37 -7.38 -3.48
C LYS A 61 8.92 -7.64 -3.89
N SER A 62 8.05 -7.98 -2.94
CA SER A 62 6.62 -8.16 -3.21
C SER A 62 6.00 -6.88 -3.74
N CYS A 63 6.27 -5.74 -3.08
CA CYS A 63 5.78 -4.43 -3.53
C CYS A 63 6.27 -4.08 -4.94
N GLU A 64 7.56 -4.26 -5.22
CA GLU A 64 8.16 -3.92 -6.52
C GLU A 64 7.57 -4.72 -7.67
N GLU A 65 7.33 -6.02 -7.47
CA GLU A 65 6.80 -6.88 -8.51
C GLU A 65 5.29 -6.74 -8.72
N ILE A 66 4.52 -6.48 -7.65
CA ILE A 66 3.07 -6.36 -7.72
C ILE A 66 2.64 -5.00 -8.31
N PHE A 67 3.35 -3.92 -8.01
CA PHE A 67 2.94 -2.54 -8.34
C PHE A 67 3.79 -1.87 -9.44
N LYS A 68 4.34 -2.67 -10.38
CA LYS A 68 5.20 -2.15 -11.45
C LYS A 68 4.36 -1.49 -12.57
N GLY A 69 4.41 -0.15 -12.71
CA GLY A 69 4.00 0.54 -13.97
C GLY A 69 3.03 1.72 -13.88
N ASP A 70 2.59 2.17 -12.70
CA ASP A 70 1.52 3.18 -12.57
C ASP A 70 2.04 4.64 -12.41
N VAL A 71 1.44 5.64 -13.11
CA VAL A 71 1.80 7.09 -13.05
C VAL A 71 0.56 8.00 -13.24
N ILE A 72 0.34 9.05 -12.43
CA ILE A 72 -0.88 9.93 -12.48
C ILE A 72 -0.62 11.40 -12.00
N THR A 73 -1.53 12.33 -12.37
CA THR A 73 -1.47 13.82 -12.34
C THR A 73 -2.48 14.57 -11.42
N THR A 74 -2.04 15.74 -10.91
CA THR A 74 -2.74 17.00 -10.48
C THR A 74 -3.57 17.14 -9.17
N PHE A 75 -3.22 18.17 -8.34
CA PHE A 75 -4.05 19.17 -7.56
C PHE A 75 -4.09 19.20 -5.97
N GLU A 76 -4.69 20.26 -5.37
CA GLU A 76 -4.40 21.08 -4.14
C GLU A 76 -4.95 20.73 -2.70
N ASN A 77 -4.70 21.64 -1.71
CA ASN A 77 -4.21 21.48 -0.31
C ASN A 77 -5.23 21.58 0.90
N LYS A 78 -4.91 20.96 2.08
CA LYS A 78 -5.31 21.23 3.52
C LYS A 78 -5.26 19.97 4.47
N TRP A 79 -4.16 19.47 5.07
CA TRP A 79 -4.06 18.12 5.73
C TRP A 79 -4.44 17.99 7.25
N ARG A 80 -4.82 16.78 7.75
CA ARG A 80 -5.15 16.40 9.16
C ARG A 80 -4.97 14.90 9.61
N SER A 81 -4.64 13.92 8.77
CA SER A 81 -4.58 12.46 9.12
C SER A 81 -3.19 12.00 9.59
N LYS A 82 -3.03 10.77 10.15
CA LYS A 82 -1.69 10.21 10.50
C LYS A 82 -0.73 10.21 9.31
N LEU A 83 -1.24 9.91 8.11
CA LEU A 83 -0.46 9.98 6.87
C LEU A 83 -0.16 11.43 6.47
N GLY A 84 -1.14 12.34 6.61
CA GLY A 84 -0.98 13.78 6.41
C GLY A 84 0.11 14.38 7.30
N THR A 85 0.07 14.10 8.59
CA THR A 85 1.06 14.57 9.57
C THR A 85 2.44 14.00 9.28
N PHE A 86 2.52 12.69 9.00
CA PHE A 86 3.79 12.05 8.64
C PHE A 86 4.43 12.71 7.41
N LEU A 87 3.66 12.95 6.35
CA LEU A 87 4.16 13.54 5.11
C LEU A 87 4.50 15.03 5.24
N PHE A 88 3.84 15.75 6.15
CA PHE A 88 4.09 17.17 6.38
C PHE A 88 5.52 17.43 6.87
N GLU A 89 6.09 16.51 7.63
CA GLU A 89 7.43 16.66 8.20
C GLU A 89 8.54 16.43 7.19
N TYR A 90 8.30 15.60 6.16
CA TYR A 90 9.31 15.27 5.18
C TYR A 90 9.24 16.16 3.93
N ILE A 91 8.08 16.77 3.65
CA ILE A 91 7.81 17.40 2.35
C ILE A 91 7.09 18.73 2.48
N ARG A 92 7.86 19.81 2.22
CA ARG A 92 7.36 21.12 1.80
C ARG A 92 7.74 21.28 0.32
N PRO A 93 6.85 21.39 -0.67
CA PRO A 93 5.39 21.40 -0.69
C PRO A 93 4.82 20.05 -1.19
N GLN A 94 3.51 19.84 -0.97
CA GLN A 94 2.66 18.80 -1.55
C GLN A 94 2.98 18.43 -3.03
N ASN A 95 3.53 19.40 -3.78
CA ASN A 95 4.05 19.31 -5.14
C ASN A 95 5.03 18.13 -5.35
N TYR A 96 6.01 17.93 -4.46
CA TYR A 96 7.04 16.88 -4.64
C TYR A 96 6.47 15.46 -4.47
N LEU A 97 5.53 15.26 -3.53
CA LEU A 97 4.87 13.95 -3.36
C LEU A 97 3.97 13.61 -4.52
N SER A 98 3.18 14.58 -4.96
CA SER A 98 2.29 14.37 -6.09
C SER A 98 3.10 14.12 -7.38
N GLU A 99 4.19 14.85 -7.60
CA GLU A 99 5.10 14.68 -8.75
C GLU A 99 5.72 13.29 -8.81
N THR A 100 5.95 12.66 -7.66
CA THR A 100 6.77 11.45 -7.61
C THR A 100 5.93 10.18 -7.31
N THR A 101 4.70 10.29 -6.76
CA THR A 101 3.88 9.14 -6.29
C THR A 101 2.76 8.69 -7.23
N GLY A 102 2.05 9.55 -7.97
CA GLY A 102 0.93 9.12 -8.83
C GLY A 102 -0.40 8.79 -8.11
N ILE A 103 -0.66 9.34 -6.92
CA ILE A 103 -1.96 9.16 -6.21
C ILE A 103 -2.93 10.28 -6.62
N ASP A 104 -4.19 9.94 -6.94
CA ASP A 104 -5.26 10.92 -7.25
C ASP A 104 -5.35 12.01 -6.18
N SER A 105 -5.43 13.28 -6.58
CA SER A 105 -5.39 14.39 -5.63
C SER A 105 -6.58 14.42 -4.69
N VAL A 106 -7.79 14.09 -5.14
CA VAL A 106 -8.96 14.06 -4.25
C VAL A 106 -8.79 12.98 -3.20
N ARG A 107 -8.32 11.80 -3.61
CA ARG A 107 -8.06 10.68 -2.72
C ARG A 107 -6.89 10.96 -1.79
N LEU A 108 -5.76 11.46 -2.28
CA LEU A 108 -4.64 11.88 -1.48
C LEU A 108 -5.11 12.95 -0.48
N ASN A 109 -5.86 13.96 -0.90
CA ASN A 109 -6.37 14.99 0.00
C ASN A 109 -7.27 14.41 1.09
N LYS A 110 -8.11 13.41 0.77
CA LYS A 110 -8.89 12.65 1.76
C LYS A 110 -7.99 11.83 2.68
N LEU A 111 -7.03 11.09 2.15
CA LEU A 111 -6.07 10.31 2.91
C LEU A 111 -5.23 11.17 3.83
N LEU A 112 -4.96 12.41 3.44
CA LEU A 112 -4.20 13.38 4.22
C LEU A 112 -5.09 14.15 5.19
N LYS A 113 -6.42 14.22 5.03
CA LYS A 113 -7.35 14.99 5.90
C LYS A 113 -8.21 14.16 6.83
N GLU A 114 -8.61 12.99 6.41
CA GLU A 114 -9.62 12.20 7.09
C GLU A 114 -8.89 11.15 7.93
N THR A 115 -9.03 11.24 9.25
CA THR A 115 -8.41 10.28 10.19
C THR A 115 -8.91 8.86 9.98
N ASN A 116 -10.10 8.69 9.41
CA ASN A 116 -10.75 7.41 9.21
C ASN A 116 -10.49 6.84 7.80
N LYS A 117 -9.79 7.56 6.92
CA LYS A 117 -9.56 7.12 5.56
C LYS A 117 -8.33 6.23 5.49
N ARG A 118 -8.55 4.97 5.09
CA ARG A 118 -7.49 3.97 4.92
C ARG A 118 -6.83 4.12 3.53
N PRO A 119 -5.49 4.22 3.45
CA PRO A 119 -4.77 4.16 2.18
C PRO A 119 -4.84 2.75 1.58
N TYR A 120 -4.74 2.67 0.26
CA TYR A 120 -4.50 1.45 -0.48
C TYR A 120 -3.01 1.09 -0.41
N ALA A 121 -2.71 -0.19 -0.59
CA ALA A 121 -1.34 -0.69 -0.50
C ALA A 121 -0.41 -0.03 -1.51
N VAL A 122 -0.88 0.10 -2.76
CA VAL A 122 -0.17 0.78 -3.83
C VAL A 122 0.14 2.23 -3.47
N GLU A 123 -0.76 2.93 -2.79
CA GLU A 123 -0.57 4.33 -2.38
C GLU A 123 0.55 4.45 -1.34
N LEU A 124 0.54 3.59 -0.32
CA LEU A 124 1.57 3.62 0.71
C LEU A 124 2.94 3.19 0.17
N TYR A 125 2.98 2.24 -0.76
CA TYR A 125 4.21 1.85 -1.47
C TYR A 125 4.80 3.01 -2.29
N LEU A 126 3.96 3.70 -3.08
CA LEU A 126 4.40 4.82 -3.90
C LEU A 126 4.95 5.95 -3.01
N ILE A 127 4.29 6.24 -1.89
CA ILE A 127 4.78 7.21 -0.90
C ILE A 127 6.16 6.81 -0.35
N ALA A 128 6.36 5.53 0.00
CA ALA A 128 7.66 5.05 0.48
C ALA A 128 8.77 5.29 -0.56
N LYS A 129 8.51 4.98 -1.83
CA LYS A 129 9.46 5.16 -2.94
C LYS A 129 9.89 6.62 -3.09
N VAL A 130 8.94 7.55 -3.01
CA VAL A 130 9.21 8.99 -3.14
C VAL A 130 10.05 9.52 -2.00
N LEU A 131 9.75 9.07 -0.79
CA LEU A 131 10.51 9.44 0.39
C LEU A 131 11.87 8.75 0.48
N LYS A 132 12.18 7.86 -0.47
CA LYS A 132 13.34 6.95 -0.42
C LYS A 132 13.39 6.20 0.91
N ILE A 133 12.24 5.69 1.34
CA ILE A 133 12.07 4.87 2.53
C ILE A 133 11.76 3.45 2.06
N LYS A 134 12.28 2.44 2.78
CA LYS A 134 11.89 1.05 2.53
C LYS A 134 10.39 0.89 2.76
N PRO A 135 9.62 0.32 1.81
CA PRO A 135 8.21 0.04 2.01
C PRO A 135 7.95 -0.70 3.33
N SER A 136 8.77 -1.70 3.68
CA SER A 136 8.66 -2.42 4.95
C SER A 136 8.60 -1.51 6.17
N ASP A 137 9.43 -0.47 6.21
CA ASP A 137 9.57 0.41 7.37
C ASP A 137 8.38 1.36 7.48
N LEU A 138 7.88 1.85 6.33
CA LEU A 138 6.68 2.66 6.29
C LEU A 138 5.45 1.85 6.71
N PHE A 139 5.27 0.64 6.18
CA PHE A 139 4.15 -0.22 6.53
C PHE A 139 4.20 -0.67 8.00
N LYS A 140 5.39 -0.97 8.55
CA LYS A 140 5.55 -1.27 9.99
C LYS A 140 5.18 -0.09 10.87
N TYR A 141 5.52 1.15 10.50
CA TYR A 141 5.13 2.34 11.27
C TYR A 141 3.62 2.62 11.26
N PHE A 142 2.95 2.35 10.14
CA PHE A 142 1.51 2.57 10.04
C PHE A 142 0.68 1.46 10.68
N TYR A 143 1.12 0.20 10.60
CA TYR A 143 0.29 -0.98 10.91
C TYR A 143 0.94 -2.05 11.79
N GLY A 144 2.18 -1.85 12.23
CA GLY A 144 2.86 -2.69 13.23
C GLY A 144 3.49 -1.84 14.33
N ASP A 145 4.53 -2.38 14.94
CA ASP A 145 5.25 -1.74 16.05
C ASP A 145 6.55 -1.06 15.56
N GLY A 146 6.58 -0.65 14.29
CA GLY A 146 7.77 -0.01 13.72
C GLY A 146 7.93 1.42 14.18
N ASP A 147 9.17 1.82 14.43
CA ASP A 147 9.52 3.22 14.65
C ASP A 147 9.22 4.08 13.42
N LYS A 148 9.06 5.38 13.64
CA LYS A 148 8.85 6.35 12.55
C LYS A 148 10.08 6.36 11.63
N PRO A 149 9.92 6.02 10.33
CA PRO A 149 11.05 6.01 9.41
C PRO A 149 11.49 7.42 9.05
N ILE A 150 12.80 7.60 8.81
CA ILE A 150 13.42 8.87 8.41
C ILE A 150 13.57 8.86 6.88
N ALA A 151 13.11 9.91 6.20
CA ALA A 151 13.21 10.04 4.75
C ALA A 151 14.65 10.37 4.29
N GLY A 152 15.07 9.82 3.15
CA GLY A 152 16.32 10.21 2.48
C GLY A 152 17.60 9.46 2.87
N VAL A 153 17.51 8.25 3.42
CA VAL A 153 18.67 7.36 3.64
C VAL A 153 18.88 6.42 2.47
#